data_AF-A0AAF0R0Y0-F1
#
_entry.id   AF-A0AAF0R0Y0-F1
#
_cell.length_a   1.000
_cell.length_b   1.000
_cell.length_c   1.000
_cell.angle_alpha   90.00
_cell.angle_beta   90.00
_cell.angle_gamma   90.00
#
_symmetry.space_group_name_H-M   'P 1'
#
loop_
_entity.id
_entity.type
_entity.pdbx_description
1 polymer ?
#
loop_
_entity_poly.entity_id
_entity_poly.type
_entity_poly.pdbx_seq_one_letter_code
_entity_poly.pdbx_strand_id
1 'polypeptide(L)'
;MGRNPKIRIYDVGMKRNGVDEFPFCVHLVSWEKENVSSEALEAARIACNKYMTKSAGNDAFHLRVRVHPFHVLRINKMLSCAGADRLQTGMIGAFGKPQGVCARVAIGQFCRINIYGFDSHGGFTKFSRTDYLKYKSENRIVPDGVNAKLFGCHGRLAARQPGRAFLEAAN
;
A
#
# COMPACT_ATOMS: atom_id res chain seq x y z
N MET A 1 0.53 9.61 25.56
CA MET A 1 0.08 8.37 24.89
C MET A 1 -0.49 8.76 23.53
N GLY A 2 0.20 8.44 22.45
CA GLY A 2 -0.20 8.85 21.09
C GLY A 2 -1.48 8.13 20.66
N ARG A 3 -2.36 8.82 19.94
CA ARG A 3 -3.58 8.22 19.41
C ARG A 3 -3.21 7.22 18.30
N ASN A 4 -3.76 6.02 18.34
CA ASN A 4 -3.54 5.03 17.28
C ASN A 4 -4.09 5.54 15.92
N PRO A 5 -3.44 5.22 14.79
CA PRO A 5 -3.95 5.55 13.47
C PRO A 5 -5.37 5.04 13.26
N LYS A 6 -6.21 5.83 12.58
CA LYS A 6 -7.58 5.43 12.30
C LYS A 6 -7.63 4.26 11.31
N ILE A 7 -6.78 4.28 10.29
CA ILE A 7 -6.60 3.16 9.37
C ILE A 7 -5.88 2.01 10.09
N ARG A 8 -6.55 0.84 10.14
CA ARG A 8 -6.01 -0.39 10.75
C ARG A 8 -5.85 -1.52 9.75
N ILE A 9 -6.60 -1.47 8.65
CA ILE A 9 -6.63 -2.51 7.62
C ILE A 9 -6.13 -1.89 6.32
N TYR A 10 -5.03 -2.42 5.80
CA TYR A 10 -4.40 -1.90 4.58
C TYR A 10 -4.79 -2.70 3.34
N ASP A 11 -5.06 -3.99 3.50
CA ASP A 11 -5.44 -4.91 2.43
C ASP A 11 -6.90 -5.35 2.59
N VAL A 12 -7.67 -5.28 1.50
CA VAL A 12 -9.12 -5.56 1.45
C VAL A 12 -9.45 -6.33 0.17
N GLY A 13 -10.53 -7.10 0.17
CA GLY A 13 -10.89 -8.00 -0.92
C GLY A 13 -10.11 -9.33 -0.83
N MET A 14 -9.84 -9.94 -1.98
CA MET A 14 -9.20 -11.25 -2.07
C MET A 14 -7.68 -11.20 -1.89
N LYS A 15 -7.23 -11.31 -0.63
CA LYS A 15 -5.81 -11.16 -0.23
C LYS A 15 -4.94 -12.40 -0.46
N ARG A 16 -5.56 -13.55 -0.77
CA ARG A 16 -4.87 -14.86 -0.86
C ARG A 16 -4.76 -15.38 -2.29
N ASN A 17 -5.29 -14.65 -3.26
CA ASN A 17 -5.32 -15.12 -4.63
C ASN A 17 -3.92 -15.10 -5.26
N GLY A 18 -3.75 -16.00 -6.22
CA GLY A 18 -2.52 -16.12 -6.97
C GLY A 18 -2.28 -14.91 -7.87
N VAL A 19 -1.00 -14.64 -8.13
CA VAL A 19 -0.54 -13.58 -9.04
C VAL A 19 -1.24 -13.63 -10.41
N ASP A 20 -1.57 -14.82 -10.90
CA ASP A 20 -2.13 -15.05 -12.22
C ASP A 20 -3.60 -14.60 -12.37
N GLU A 21 -4.33 -14.48 -11.27
CA GLU A 21 -5.77 -14.26 -11.29
C GLU A 21 -6.15 -12.79 -11.53
N PHE A 22 -5.24 -11.87 -11.18
CA PHE A 22 -5.43 -10.43 -11.33
C PHE A 22 -4.33 -9.79 -12.18
N PRO A 23 -4.47 -9.79 -13.52
CA PRO A 23 -3.41 -9.36 -14.42
C PRO A 23 -3.32 -7.84 -14.62
N PHE A 24 -4.32 -7.06 -14.22
CA PHE A 24 -4.37 -5.60 -14.44
C PHE A 24 -4.10 -4.84 -13.16
N CYS A 25 -3.55 -3.62 -13.19
CA CYS A 25 -3.30 -2.80 -12.00
C CYS A 25 -3.59 -1.31 -12.28
N VAL A 26 -4.38 -0.63 -11.45
CA VAL A 26 -4.59 0.84 -11.43
C VAL A 26 -3.85 1.36 -10.22
N HIS A 27 -3.27 2.54 -10.30
CA HIS A 27 -2.68 3.23 -9.15
C HIS A 27 -3.26 4.64 -8.99
N LEU A 28 -3.63 5.03 -7.77
CA LEU A 28 -3.90 6.44 -7.44
C LEU A 28 -2.59 7.11 -6.99
N VAL A 29 -2.15 8.08 -7.77
CA VAL A 29 -0.91 8.83 -7.58
C VAL A 29 -1.23 10.26 -7.11
N SER A 30 -0.49 10.77 -6.13
CA SER A 30 -0.61 12.19 -5.76
C SER A 30 0.32 13.04 -6.65
N TRP A 31 -0.23 14.14 -7.17
CA TRP A 31 0.49 15.13 -7.98
C TRP A 31 1.08 16.26 -7.14
N GLU A 32 0.83 16.26 -5.83
CA GLU A 32 1.30 17.28 -4.92
C GLU A 32 2.05 16.66 -3.74
N LYS A 33 2.88 17.47 -3.10
CA LYS A 33 3.58 17.08 -1.88
C LYS A 33 2.76 17.50 -0.67
N GLU A 34 2.07 16.56 -0.07
CA GLU A 34 1.09 16.81 0.99
C GLU A 34 1.21 15.83 2.17
N ASN A 35 0.56 16.17 3.27
CA ASN A 35 0.41 15.30 4.44
C ASN A 35 -1.03 14.78 4.50
N VAL A 36 -1.22 13.51 4.16
CA VAL A 36 -2.54 12.87 4.17
C VAL A 36 -2.83 12.31 5.56
N SER A 37 -3.94 12.73 6.16
CA SER A 37 -4.33 12.27 7.51
C SER A 37 -4.73 10.80 7.54
N SER A 38 -4.58 10.14 8.70
CA SER A 38 -5.00 8.75 8.88
C SER A 38 -6.52 8.56 8.69
N GLU A 39 -7.29 9.60 8.98
CA GLU A 39 -8.73 9.70 8.83
C GLU A 39 -9.12 9.75 7.35
N ALA A 40 -8.43 10.58 6.57
CA ALA A 40 -8.58 10.62 5.12
C ALA A 40 -8.21 9.26 4.50
N LEU A 41 -7.15 8.61 4.99
CA LEU A 41 -6.70 7.27 4.58
C LEU A 41 -7.68 6.14 4.92
N GLU A 42 -8.50 6.27 5.95
CA GLU A 42 -9.59 5.33 6.21
C GLU A 42 -10.83 5.63 5.37
N ALA A 43 -11.19 6.91 5.22
CA ALA A 43 -12.39 7.33 4.50
C ALA A 43 -12.39 6.85 3.03
N ALA A 44 -11.35 7.16 2.25
CA ALA A 44 -11.30 6.69 0.86
C ALA A 44 -11.05 5.17 0.73
N ARG A 45 -10.52 4.47 1.75
CA ARG A 45 -10.47 2.99 1.74
C ARG A 45 -11.88 2.43 1.80
N ILE A 46 -12.71 2.95 2.71
CA ILE A 46 -14.13 2.57 2.83
C ILE A 46 -14.88 2.93 1.54
N ALA A 47 -14.66 4.12 0.98
CA ALA A 47 -15.33 4.56 -0.24
C ALA A 47 -15.03 3.63 -1.42
N CYS A 48 -13.74 3.34 -1.66
CA CYS A 48 -13.34 2.46 -2.76
C CYS A 48 -13.80 1.02 -2.54
N ASN A 49 -13.71 0.49 -1.31
CA ASN A 49 -14.23 -0.84 -1.03
C ASN A 49 -15.74 -0.92 -1.28
N LYS A 50 -16.52 0.06 -0.81
CA LYS A 50 -17.97 0.09 -1.00
C LYS A 50 -18.34 0.14 -2.49
N TYR A 51 -17.61 0.94 -3.28
CA TYR A 51 -17.84 1.03 -4.72
C TYR A 51 -17.51 -0.29 -5.43
N MET A 52 -16.35 -0.89 -5.14
CA MET A 52 -15.91 -2.12 -5.78
C MET A 52 -16.79 -3.32 -5.40
N THR A 53 -17.19 -3.44 -4.13
CA THR A 53 -18.14 -4.47 -3.67
C THR A 53 -19.48 -4.36 -4.41
N LYS A 54 -19.96 -3.13 -4.67
CA LYS A 54 -21.23 -2.90 -5.37
C LYS A 54 -21.13 -3.23 -6.86
N SER A 55 -20.04 -2.85 -7.51
CA SER A 55 -19.90 -2.97 -8.97
C SER A 55 -19.40 -4.33 -9.44
N ALA A 56 -18.41 -4.91 -8.75
CA ALA A 56 -17.70 -6.11 -9.20
C ALA A 56 -17.86 -7.33 -8.26
N GLY A 57 -18.35 -7.12 -7.04
CA GLY A 57 -18.41 -8.16 -6.00
C GLY A 57 -17.12 -8.26 -5.17
N ASN A 58 -17.19 -8.84 -3.97
CA ASN A 58 -16.08 -8.86 -3.00
C ASN A 58 -14.86 -9.68 -3.45
N ASP A 59 -15.07 -10.63 -4.37
CA ASP A 59 -14.06 -11.60 -4.79
C ASP A 59 -13.34 -11.17 -6.08
N ALA A 60 -13.80 -10.11 -6.74
CA ALA A 60 -13.24 -9.67 -8.02
C ALA A 60 -12.06 -8.69 -7.89
N PHE A 61 -11.66 -8.30 -6.67
CA PHE A 61 -10.60 -7.30 -6.48
C PHE A 61 -9.76 -7.52 -5.23
N HIS A 62 -8.55 -6.98 -5.27
CA HIS A 62 -7.67 -6.82 -4.12
C HIS A 62 -7.24 -5.37 -4.04
N LEU A 63 -7.70 -4.69 -2.99
CA LEU A 63 -7.38 -3.30 -2.71
C LEU A 63 -6.29 -3.23 -1.65
N ARG A 64 -5.20 -2.54 -1.97
CA ARG A 64 -4.08 -2.29 -1.05
C ARG A 64 -3.79 -0.80 -0.88
N VAL A 65 -3.77 -0.33 0.36
CA VAL A 65 -3.27 0.99 0.72
C VAL A 65 -1.77 0.87 0.99
N ARG A 66 -0.94 1.46 0.12
CA ARG A 66 0.53 1.42 0.24
C ARG A 66 1.11 2.42 1.24
N VAL A 67 0.35 3.47 1.55
CA VAL A 67 0.82 4.58 2.39
C VAL A 67 0.51 4.30 3.86
N HIS A 68 1.54 4.40 4.71
CA HIS A 68 1.44 4.21 6.15
C HIS A 68 1.65 5.54 6.90
N PRO A 69 0.75 5.90 7.84
CA PRO A 69 0.84 7.15 8.58
C PRO A 69 1.77 7.02 9.79
N PHE A 70 3.06 7.33 9.60
CA PHE A 70 4.05 7.35 10.67
C PHE A 70 4.29 8.73 11.28
N HIS A 71 3.88 9.81 10.60
CA HIS A 71 4.18 11.16 11.05
C HIS A 71 3.15 11.63 12.07
N VAL A 72 3.59 11.95 13.29
CA VAL A 72 2.71 12.41 14.37
C VAL A 72 2.51 13.92 14.30
N LEU A 73 1.26 14.35 14.17
CA LEU A 73 0.84 15.74 14.24
C LEU A 73 0.67 16.18 15.69
N ARG A 74 1.21 17.36 16.01
CA ARG A 74 1.09 18.00 17.32
C ARG A 74 0.14 19.19 17.25
N ILE A 75 -0.56 19.43 18.35
CA ILE A 75 -1.45 20.59 18.49
C ILE A 75 -1.18 21.28 19.83
N ASN A 76 -0.99 22.60 19.80
CA ASN A 76 -1.10 23.45 20.97
C ASN A 76 -2.58 23.83 21.11
N LYS A 77 -3.31 23.16 22.00
CA LYS A 77 -4.76 23.36 22.10
C LYS A 77 -5.05 24.68 22.81
N MET A 78 -5.76 25.58 22.12
CA MET A 78 -6.32 26.78 22.73
C MET A 78 -7.65 26.44 23.42
N LEU A 79 -7.90 27.00 24.61
CA LEU A 79 -9.22 26.94 25.22
C LEU A 79 -10.14 27.93 24.50
N SER A 80 -11.27 27.43 24.02
CA SER A 80 -12.33 28.27 23.46
C SER A 80 -13.44 28.40 24.50
N CYS A 81 -13.19 29.18 25.56
CA CYS A 81 -14.18 29.50 26.59
C CYS A 81 -14.08 30.99 26.94
N ALA A 82 -15.16 31.62 27.43
CA ALA A 82 -15.11 33.00 27.89
C ALA A 82 -14.09 33.13 29.03
N GLY A 83 -13.18 34.11 28.94
CA GLY A 83 -12.09 34.26 29.90
C GLY A 83 -10.93 33.26 29.75
N ALA A 84 -10.85 32.53 28.62
CA ALA A 84 -9.75 31.57 28.35
C ALA A 84 -8.35 32.19 28.44
N ASP A 85 -8.22 33.49 28.16
CA ASP A 85 -6.98 34.25 28.30
C ASP A 85 -6.39 34.19 29.72
N ARG A 86 -7.25 34.12 30.75
CA ARG A 86 -6.83 34.02 32.16
C ARG A 86 -6.41 32.60 32.55
N LEU A 87 -6.85 31.59 31.81
CA LEU A 87 -6.71 30.17 32.13
C LEU A 87 -5.69 29.45 31.25
N GLN A 88 -5.16 30.12 30.24
CA GLN A 88 -4.23 29.55 29.29
C GLN A 88 -2.96 30.40 29.20
N THR A 89 -1.80 29.74 29.13
CA THR A 89 -0.49 30.37 28.94
C THR A 89 -0.25 30.94 27.53
N GLY A 90 -1.29 31.02 26.69
CA GLY A 90 -1.18 31.45 25.30
C GLY A 90 -0.13 30.65 24.52
N MET A 91 0.89 31.34 23.99
CA MET A 91 2.00 30.77 23.22
C MET A 91 3.26 30.48 24.05
N ILE A 92 3.24 30.73 25.36
CA ILE A 92 4.36 30.37 26.23
C ILE A 92 4.40 28.85 26.34
N GLY A 93 5.51 28.23 25.92
CA GLY A 93 5.63 26.77 25.87
C GLY A 93 4.82 26.11 24.74
N ALA A 94 4.77 26.73 23.55
CA ALA A 94 3.92 26.34 22.42
C ALA A 94 4.12 24.93 21.81
N PHE A 95 4.99 24.09 22.37
CA PHE A 95 5.18 22.74 21.86
C PHE A 95 3.97 21.87 22.15
N GLY A 96 3.21 21.58 21.10
CA GLY A 96 1.94 20.87 21.19
C GLY A 96 2.06 19.42 21.65
N LYS A 97 0.97 18.89 22.19
CA LYS A 97 0.83 17.46 22.48
C LYS A 97 0.47 16.70 21.20
N PRO A 98 0.87 15.42 21.05
CA PRO A 98 0.51 14.61 19.89
C PRO A 98 -1.01 14.38 19.85
N GLN A 99 -1.64 14.68 18.71
CA GLN A 99 -3.10 14.60 18.55
C GLN A 99 -3.51 13.54 17.52
N GLY A 100 -2.75 13.40 16.44
CA GLY A 100 -3.08 12.51 15.33
C GLY A 100 -1.85 12.08 14.55
N VAL A 101 -2.07 11.24 13.54
CA VAL A 101 -1.02 10.72 12.65
C VAL A 101 -1.40 10.97 11.20
N CYS A 102 -0.39 11.25 10.39
CA CYS A 102 -0.52 11.47 8.97
C CYS A 102 0.61 10.75 8.23
N ALA A 103 0.39 10.55 6.94
CA ALA A 103 1.39 10.03 6.03
C ALA A 103 1.90 11.16 5.15
N ARG A 104 3.22 11.22 5.01
CA ARG A 104 3.87 12.20 4.13
C ARG A 104 3.96 11.59 2.74
N VAL A 105 3.49 12.33 1.75
CA VAL A 105 3.40 11.86 0.37
C VAL A 105 4.23 12.79 -0.51
N ALA A 106 5.08 12.21 -1.34
CA ALA A 106 5.83 12.92 -2.36
C ALA A 106 5.09 12.92 -3.71
N ILE A 107 5.47 13.84 -4.59
CA ILE A 107 4.96 13.90 -5.97
C ILE A 107 5.33 12.60 -6.69
N GLY A 108 4.37 11.97 -7.34
CA GLY A 108 4.57 10.69 -8.03
C GLY A 108 4.63 9.49 -7.08
N GLN A 109 4.54 9.69 -5.77
CA GLN A 109 4.39 8.60 -4.83
C GLN A 109 3.00 8.00 -4.98
N PHE A 110 2.97 6.67 -5.06
CA PHE A 110 1.72 5.92 -5.10
C PHE A 110 0.97 6.08 -3.78
N CYS A 111 0.05 7.03 -3.78
CA CYS A 111 -0.59 7.54 -2.59
C CYS A 111 -1.75 6.65 -2.15
N ARG A 112 -2.36 5.88 -3.08
CA ARG A 112 -3.45 4.96 -2.72
C ARG A 112 -3.82 3.93 -3.79
N ILE A 113 -4.37 2.82 -3.31
CA ILE A 113 -5.24 1.86 -4.01
C ILE A 113 -4.68 1.29 -5.31
N ASN A 114 -4.22 0.04 -5.22
CA ASN A 114 -4.24 -0.86 -6.36
C ASN A 114 -5.70 -1.33 -6.56
N ILE A 115 -6.40 -0.87 -7.59
CA ILE A 115 -7.63 -1.51 -8.10
C ILE A 115 -7.27 -2.05 -9.48
N TYR A 116 -7.69 -3.23 -9.87
CA TYR A 116 -7.18 -3.84 -11.11
C TYR A 116 -7.80 -3.22 -12.38
N GLY A 117 -6.97 -2.63 -13.26
CA GLY A 117 -7.37 -1.96 -14.52
C GLY A 117 -6.25 -1.15 -15.21
N PHE A 118 -5.93 -1.49 -16.47
CA PHE A 118 -4.96 -0.84 -17.38
C PHE A 118 -3.59 -0.40 -16.81
N ASP A 119 -2.69 -1.37 -16.65
CA ASP A 119 -1.25 -1.10 -16.58
C ASP A 119 -0.48 -2.19 -17.36
N SER A 120 0.72 -1.79 -17.81
CA SER A 120 1.72 -2.56 -18.55
C SER A 120 2.35 -3.67 -17.70
N HIS A 121 2.23 -3.53 -16.38
CA HIS A 121 2.80 -4.42 -15.35
C HIS A 121 1.76 -5.42 -14.82
N GLY A 122 2.20 -6.66 -14.60
CA GLY A 122 1.34 -7.75 -14.12
C GLY A 122 0.98 -7.60 -12.64
N GLY A 123 -0.15 -6.95 -12.35
CA GLY A 123 -0.73 -6.89 -11.00
C GLY A 123 0.19 -6.28 -9.93
N PHE A 124 0.47 -7.02 -8.85
CA PHE A 124 1.40 -6.62 -7.78
C PHE A 124 2.88 -6.90 -8.09
N THR A 125 3.17 -7.55 -9.22
CA THR A 125 4.55 -7.89 -9.58
C THR A 125 5.26 -6.71 -10.23
N LYS A 126 6.58 -6.75 -10.18
CA LYS A 126 7.44 -5.74 -10.83
C LYS A 126 7.56 -5.94 -12.34
N PHE A 127 7.08 -7.08 -12.86
CA PHE A 127 7.33 -7.50 -14.24
C PHE A 127 6.27 -6.92 -15.18
N SER A 128 6.69 -6.55 -16.39
CA SER A 128 5.73 -6.27 -17.46
C SER A 128 4.95 -7.53 -17.80
N ARG A 129 3.75 -7.39 -18.36
CA ARG A 129 2.92 -8.54 -18.76
C ARG A 129 3.66 -9.45 -19.76
N THR A 130 4.40 -8.88 -20.70
CA THR A 130 5.17 -9.62 -21.70
C THR A 130 6.31 -10.41 -21.06
N ASP A 131 7.04 -9.79 -20.12
CA ASP A 131 8.14 -10.46 -19.42
C ASP A 131 7.62 -11.56 -18.49
N TYR A 132 6.48 -11.32 -17.84
CA TYR A 132 5.84 -12.31 -16.97
C TYR A 132 5.43 -13.56 -17.75
N LEU A 133 4.79 -13.41 -18.91
CA LEU A 133 4.41 -14.53 -19.77
C LEU A 133 5.64 -15.28 -20.31
N LYS A 134 6.70 -14.55 -20.69
CA LYS A 134 7.97 -15.14 -21.12
C LYS A 134 8.60 -15.98 -20.01
N TYR A 135 8.80 -15.41 -18.83
CA TYR A 135 9.41 -16.13 -17.71
C TYR A 135 8.54 -17.26 -17.16
N LYS A 136 7.21 -17.18 -17.33
CA LYS A 136 6.29 -18.28 -17.06
C LYS A 136 6.49 -19.43 -18.04
N SER A 137 6.64 -19.15 -19.34
CA SER A 137 6.96 -20.17 -20.35
C SER A 137 8.34 -20.81 -20.15
N GLU A 138 9.29 -20.05 -19.62
CA GLU A 138 10.63 -20.54 -19.25
C GLU A 138 10.65 -21.29 -17.89
N ASN A 139 9.52 -21.44 -17.19
CA ASN A 139 9.41 -22.01 -15.83
C ASN A 139 10.33 -21.34 -14.79
N ARG A 140 10.61 -20.04 -14.96
CA ARG A 140 11.51 -19.26 -14.09
C ARG A 140 10.79 -18.44 -13.03
N ILE A 141 9.47 -18.37 -13.07
CA ILE A 141 8.65 -17.69 -12.08
C ILE A 141 7.95 -18.72 -11.19
N VAL A 142 8.06 -18.54 -9.88
CA VAL A 142 7.24 -19.27 -8.90
C VAL A 142 6.28 -18.31 -8.19
N PRO A 143 4.99 -18.68 -8.09
CA PRO A 143 4.03 -17.92 -7.31
C PRO A 143 4.36 -18.02 -5.81
N ASP A 144 4.38 -16.88 -5.13
CA ASP A 144 4.61 -16.71 -3.69
C ASP A 144 3.39 -16.00 -3.08
N GLY A 145 2.23 -16.65 -3.20
CA GLY A 145 0.93 -16.08 -2.88
C GLY A 145 0.55 -14.94 -3.83
N VAL A 146 0.52 -13.72 -3.32
CA VAL A 146 0.14 -12.50 -4.07
C VAL A 146 1.29 -11.94 -4.92
N ASN A 147 2.53 -12.34 -4.64
CA ASN A 147 3.72 -11.91 -5.38
C ASN A 147 4.34 -13.07 -6.16
N ALA A 148 5.20 -12.74 -7.13
CA ALA A 148 5.95 -13.72 -7.92
C ALA A 148 7.46 -13.59 -7.63
N LYS A 149 8.13 -14.72 -7.44
CA LYS A 149 9.59 -14.80 -7.32
C LYS A 149 10.18 -15.22 -8.66
N LEU A 150 11.13 -14.45 -9.16
CA LEU A 150 11.91 -14.80 -10.35
C LEU A 150 13.19 -15.53 -9.93
N PHE A 151 13.41 -16.72 -10.47
CA PHE A 151 14.67 -17.44 -10.33
C PHE A 151 15.72 -16.86 -11.27
N GLY A 152 16.62 -16.09 -10.67
CA GLY A 152 17.84 -15.60 -11.32
C GLY A 152 18.96 -16.64 -11.31
N CYS A 153 20.05 -16.31 -12.00
CA CYS A 153 21.29 -17.08 -11.99
C CYS A 153 22.15 -16.81 -10.73
N HIS A 154 21.66 -16.03 -9.77
CA HIS A 154 22.34 -15.70 -8.51
C HIS A 154 21.73 -16.46 -7.32
N GLY A 155 22.55 -17.10 -6.49
CA GLY A 155 22.10 -17.93 -5.35
C GLY A 155 23.06 -19.10 -5.06
N ARG A 156 22.74 -19.91 -4.04
CA ARG A 156 23.57 -21.05 -3.64
C ARG A 156 23.62 -22.11 -4.75
N LEU A 157 24.82 -22.42 -5.24
CA LEU A 157 25.04 -23.37 -6.34
C LEU A 157 24.65 -24.81 -5.96
N ALA A 158 24.75 -25.15 -4.66
CA ALA A 158 24.44 -26.48 -4.14
C ALA A 158 23.00 -26.96 -4.40
N ALA A 159 22.06 -26.04 -4.65
CA ALA A 159 20.66 -26.37 -4.94
C ALA A 159 20.37 -26.52 -6.45
N ARG A 160 21.37 -26.39 -7.33
CA ARG A 160 21.19 -26.47 -8.79
C ARG A 160 21.58 -27.84 -9.33
N GLN A 161 20.82 -28.33 -10.30
CA GLN A 161 21.21 -29.52 -11.05
C GLN A 161 22.41 -29.20 -11.97
N PRO A 162 23.39 -30.11 -12.12
CA PRO A 162 24.51 -29.93 -13.05
C PRO A 162 24.00 -29.68 -14.47
N GLY A 163 24.49 -28.63 -15.14
CA GLY A 163 24.11 -28.30 -16.52
C GLY A 163 22.91 -27.35 -16.67
N ARG A 164 22.21 -26.97 -15.59
CA ARG A 164 21.20 -25.89 -15.63
C ARG A 164 21.64 -24.69 -14.79
N ALA A 165 21.57 -23.49 -15.39
CA ALA A 165 21.90 -22.24 -14.72
C ALA A 165 20.82 -21.77 -13.71
N PHE A 166 19.59 -22.28 -13.85
CA PHE A 166 18.42 -21.87 -13.07
C PHE A 166 17.95 -22.98 -12.13
N LEU A 167 17.40 -22.58 -10.98
CA LEU A 167 16.68 -23.48 -10.08
C LEU A 167 15.36 -23.88 -10.76
N GLU A 168 15.04 -25.17 -10.79
CA GLU A 168 13.72 -25.62 -11.24
C GLU A 168 12.67 -25.18 -10.23
N ALA A 169 11.56 -24.63 -10.72
CA ALA A 169 10.37 -24.41 -9.92
C ALA A 169 9.92 -25.77 -9.36
N ALA A 170 10.19 -26.03 -8.08
CA ALA A 170 9.62 -27.20 -7.42
C ALA A 170 8.09 -27.04 -7.44
N ASN A 171 7.41 -28.04 -8.01
CA ASN A 171 5.95 -28.17 -7.98
C ASN A 171 5.41 -28.16 -6.56
#